data_AF-A0AA43FDP6-F1
#
_entry.id   AF-A0AA43FDP6-F1
#
_cell.length_a   1.000
_cell.length_b   1.000
_cell.length_c   1.000
_cell.angle_alpha   90.00
_cell.angle_beta   90.00
_cell.angle_gamma   90.00
#
_symmetry.space_group_name_H-M   'P 1'
#
loop_
_entity.id
_entity.type
_entity.pdbx_description
1 polymer ?
#
loop_
_entity_poly.entity_id
_entity_poly.type
_entity_poly.pdbx_seq_one_letter_code
_entity_poly.pdbx_strand_id
1 'polypeptide(L)'
;MTRRYPNPWFVIPTLFGTVIGAGLGWSVTSATCGQVTCNGWATVAAIVSGLIGMFGVATVVVLAIRSAEEFQRASSAGEPEPGPGCEVPDDLGDH
;
A
#
# COMPACT_ATOMS: atom_id res chain seq x y z
N MET A 1 -20.88 -12.20 16.74
CA MET A 1 -19.67 -11.42 16.40
C MET A 1 -18.65 -12.36 15.77
N THR A 2 -18.66 -12.54 14.45
CA THR A 2 -17.64 -13.33 13.75
C THR A 2 -16.38 -12.48 13.65
N ARG A 3 -15.34 -12.87 14.40
CA ARG A 3 -14.01 -12.23 14.37
C ARG A 3 -13.40 -12.48 12.99
N ARG A 4 -13.49 -11.51 12.07
CA ARG A 4 -12.70 -11.56 10.83
C ARG A 4 -11.23 -11.54 11.23
N TYR A 5 -10.54 -12.66 11.06
CA TYR A 5 -9.10 -12.71 11.24
C TYR A 5 -8.46 -11.82 10.16
N PRO A 6 -7.45 -11.00 10.51
CA PRO A 6 -6.66 -10.30 9.50
C PRO A 6 -6.10 -11.33 8.53
N ASN A 7 -6.26 -11.11 7.22
CA ASN A 7 -5.67 -11.99 6.23
C ASN A 7 -4.15 -11.99 6.46
N PRO A 8 -3.52 -13.14 6.81
CA PRO A 8 -2.10 -13.19 7.13
C PRO A 8 -1.21 -12.71 5.96
N TRP A 9 -1.74 -12.71 4.74
CA TRP A 9 -1.06 -12.19 3.55
C TRP A 9 -0.81 -10.67 3.55
N PHE A 10 -1.49 -9.88 4.38
CA PHE A 10 -1.22 -8.45 4.50
C PHE A 10 0.17 -8.16 5.09
N VAL A 11 0.68 -9.06 5.95
CA VAL A 11 1.92 -8.84 6.70
C VAL A 11 3.14 -8.78 5.77
N ILE A 12 3.14 -9.58 4.71
CA ILE A 12 4.26 -9.70 3.76
C ILE A 12 4.57 -8.36 3.07
N PRO A 13 3.63 -7.70 2.35
CA PRO A 13 3.91 -6.43 1.69
C PRO A 13 4.24 -5.33 2.70
N THR A 14 3.58 -5.30 3.86
CA THR A 14 3.86 -4.29 4.90
C THR A 14 5.26 -4.41 5.47
N LEU A 15 5.72 -5.65 5.75
CA LEU A 15 7.11 -5.89 6.16
C LEU A 15 8.09 -5.47 5.07
N PHE A 16 7.80 -5.77 3.81
CA PHE A 16 8.65 -5.37 2.69
C PHE A 16 8.77 -3.85 2.57
N GLY A 17 7.65 -3.13 2.67
CA GLY A 17 7.63 -1.66 2.71
C GLY A 17 8.42 -1.08 3.87
N THR A 18 8.38 -1.73 5.02
CA THR A 18 9.15 -1.33 6.21
C THR A 18 10.65 -1.49 5.99
N VAL A 19 11.09 -2.64 5.46
CA VAL A 19 12.51 -2.92 5.20
C VAL A 19 13.09 -1.96 4.16
N ILE A 20 12.35 -1.70 3.08
CA ILE A 20 12.76 -0.73 2.05
C ILE A 20 12.82 0.68 2.63
N GLY A 21 11.78 1.10 3.34
CA GLY A 21 11.73 2.42 3.99
C GLY A 21 12.91 2.62 4.92
N ALA A 22 13.22 1.62 5.76
CA ALA A 22 14.33 1.68 6.70
C ALA A 22 15.70 1.72 6.00
N GLY A 23 15.90 0.88 4.98
CA GLY A 23 17.13 0.86 4.19
C GLY A 23 17.39 2.18 3.47
N LEU A 24 16.35 2.81 2.91
CA LEU A 24 16.45 4.12 2.26
C LEU A 24 16.80 5.23 3.25
N GLY A 25 16.14 5.28 4.42
CA GLY A 25 16.44 6.28 5.44
C GLY A 25 17.85 6.17 5.99
N TRP A 26 18.34 4.93 6.19
CA TRP A 26 19.73 4.70 6.56
C TRP A 26 20.69 5.17 5.47
N SER A 27 20.44 4.76 4.21
CA SER A 27 21.32 5.06 3.08
C SER A 27 21.46 6.57 2.85
N VAL A 28 20.33 7.30 2.81
CA VAL A 28 20.33 8.76 2.64
C VAL A 28 21.06 9.45 3.79
N THR A 29 20.84 9.01 5.03
CA THR A 29 21.50 9.62 6.20
C THR A 29 22.99 9.32 6.23
N SER A 30 23.40 8.10 5.88
CA SER A 30 24.81 7.72 5.77
C SER A 30 25.53 8.49 4.65
N ALA A 31 24.86 8.70 3.51
CA ALA A 31 25.40 9.51 2.41
C ALA A 31 25.54 10.98 2.80
N THR A 32 24.61 11.50 3.61
CA THR A 32 24.61 12.90 4.05
C THR A 32 25.69 13.19 5.10
N CYS A 33 26.04 12.22 5.94
CA CYS A 33 26.95 12.43 7.07
C CYS A 33 28.45 12.33 6.76
N GLY A 34 28.86 11.93 5.55
CA GLY A 34 30.27 11.89 5.17
C GLY A 34 31.13 11.00 6.11
N GLN A 35 32.22 11.57 6.68
CA GLN A 35 33.20 10.85 7.51
C GLN A 35 32.96 10.90 9.04
N VAL A 36 31.94 11.63 9.51
CA VAL A 36 31.66 11.75 10.95
C VAL A 36 30.59 10.73 11.33
N THR A 37 30.82 9.98 12.41
CA THR A 37 30.01 8.83 12.84
C THR A 37 28.60 9.24 13.29
N CYS A 38 27.68 9.44 12.35
CA CYS A 38 26.28 9.76 12.59
C CYS A 38 25.39 8.54 12.91
N ASN A 39 25.91 7.49 13.54
CA ASN A 39 25.15 6.25 13.74
C ASN A 39 23.83 6.48 14.51
N GLY A 40 23.80 7.43 15.44
CA GLY A 40 22.57 7.81 16.16
C GLY A 40 21.50 8.37 15.23
N TRP A 41 21.85 9.35 14.40
CA TRP A 41 20.92 10.00 13.47
C TRP A 41 20.49 9.07 12.33
N ALA A 42 21.40 8.24 11.82
CA ALA A 42 21.09 7.24 10.81
C ALA A 42 20.07 6.21 11.31
N THR A 43 20.17 5.80 12.57
CA THR A 43 19.21 4.88 13.19
C THR A 43 17.83 5.52 13.32
N VAL A 44 17.75 6.77 13.78
CA VAL A 44 16.46 7.49 13.91
C VAL A 44 15.82 7.67 12.54
N ALA A 45 16.59 8.09 11.54
CA ALA A 45 16.09 8.27 10.18
C ALA A 45 15.58 6.96 9.59
N ALA A 46 16.31 5.85 9.77
CA ALA A 46 15.88 4.52 9.33
C ALA A 46 14.58 4.06 10.01
N ILE A 47 14.42 4.29 11.31
CA ILE A 47 13.18 3.92 12.02
C ILE A 47 12.02 4.74 11.49
N VAL A 48 12.17 6.06 11.37
CA VAL A 48 11.08 6.95 10.92
C VAL A 48 10.68 6.65 9.48
N SER A 49 11.64 6.49 8.57
CA SER A 49 11.36 6.16 7.18
C SER A 49 10.77 4.75 7.02
N GLY A 50 11.20 3.79 7.84
CA GLY A 50 10.62 2.45 7.91
C GLY A 50 9.15 2.50 8.34
N LEU A 51 8.81 3.28 9.37
CA LEU A 51 7.43 3.46 9.81
C LEU A 51 6.57 4.13 8.73
N ILE A 52 7.07 5.17 8.06
CA ILE A 52 6.35 5.81 6.96
C ILE A 52 6.08 4.82 5.83
N GLY A 53 7.09 4.02 5.45
CA GLY A 53 6.93 2.95 4.46
C GLY A 53 5.91 1.91 4.89
N MET A 54 5.92 1.52 6.16
CA MET A 54 4.94 0.61 6.76
C MET A 54 3.51 1.15 6.63
N PHE A 55 3.28 2.39 7.05
CA PHE A 55 1.94 3.02 7.00
C PHE A 55 1.47 3.25 5.56
N GLY A 56 2.36 3.66 4.66
CA GLY A 56 2.04 3.84 3.24
C GLY A 56 1.57 2.53 2.60
N VAL A 57 2.35 1.46 2.74
CA VAL A 57 1.99 0.16 2.18
C VAL A 57 0.76 -0.42 2.88
N ALA A 58 0.66 -0.30 4.19
CA ALA A 58 -0.51 -0.74 4.94
C ALA A 58 -1.80 -0.11 4.41
N THR A 59 -1.78 1.19 4.14
CA THR A 59 -2.94 1.91 3.61
C THR A 59 -3.34 1.38 2.22
N VAL A 60 -2.37 1.20 1.32
CA VAL A 60 -2.62 0.67 -0.03
C VAL A 60 -3.22 -0.73 0.03
N VAL A 61 -2.70 -1.62 0.87
CA VAL A 61 -3.22 -3.00 0.95
C VAL A 61 -4.62 -3.03 1.56
N VAL A 62 -4.94 -2.16 2.54
CA VAL A 62 -6.31 -2.03 3.05
C VAL A 62 -7.28 -1.60 1.94
N LEU A 63 -6.89 -0.62 1.12
CA LEU A 63 -7.70 -0.18 -0.02
C LEU A 63 -7.88 -1.30 -1.05
N ALA A 64 -6.81 -2.04 -1.35
CA ALA A 64 -6.86 -3.16 -2.28
C ALA A 64 -7.80 -4.28 -1.80
N ILE A 65 -7.79 -4.59 -0.50
CA ILE A 65 -8.71 -5.58 0.08
C ILE A 65 -10.17 -5.11 -0.05
N ARG A 66 -10.45 -3.83 0.24
CA ARG A 66 -11.81 -3.28 0.08
C ARG A 66 -12.28 -3.34 -1.37
N SER A 67 -11.40 -2.94 -2.29
CA SER A 67 -11.66 -3.02 -3.73
C SER A 67 -11.95 -4.47 -4.17
N ALA A 68 -11.16 -5.44 -3.72
CA ALA A 68 -11.38 -6.85 -4.04
C ALA A 68 -12.72 -7.38 -3.48
N GLU A 69 -13.12 -6.96 -2.28
CA GLU A 69 -14.44 -7.33 -1.73
C GLU A 69 -15.59 -6.72 -2.53
N GLU A 70 -15.45 -5.49 -3.02
CA GLU A 70 -16.43 -4.84 -3.89
C GLU A 70 -16.55 -5.57 -5.23
N PHE A 71 -15.42 -5.88 -5.87
CA PHE A 71 -15.38 -6.67 -7.09
C PHE A 71 -16.05 -8.04 -6.91
N GLN A 72 -15.72 -8.77 -5.85
CA GLN A 72 -16.34 -10.08 -5.59
C GLN A 72 -17.86 -10.00 -5.42
N ARG A 73 -18.36 -8.95 -4.75
CA ARG A 73 -19.81 -8.74 -4.59
C ARG A 73 -20.48 -8.49 -5.95
N ALA A 74 -19.94 -7.59 -6.76
CA ALA A 74 -20.47 -7.29 -8.09
C ALA A 74 -20.46 -8.54 -9.00
N SER A 75 -19.35 -9.28 -9.06
CA SER A 75 -19.26 -10.52 -9.85
C SER A 75 -20.28 -11.57 -9.39
N SER A 76 -20.50 -11.71 -8.08
CA SER A 76 -21.47 -12.67 -7.53
C SER A 76 -22.93 -12.27 -7.79
N ALA A 77 -23.20 -10.98 -7.94
CA ALA A 77 -24.51 -10.44 -8.29
C ALA A 77 -24.82 -10.54 -9.80
N GLY A 78 -23.84 -10.96 -10.62
CA GLY A 78 -23.97 -11.03 -12.06
C GLY A 78 -23.98 -9.66 -12.74
N GLU A 79 -23.47 -8.63 -12.06
CA GLU A 79 -23.29 -7.31 -12.67
C GLU A 79 -22.23 -7.41 -13.79
N PRO A 80 -22.46 -6.75 -14.94
CA PRO A 80 -21.49 -6.74 -16.03
C PRO A 80 -20.17 -6.15 -15.51
N GLU A 81 -19.05 -6.82 -15.81
CA GLU A 81 -17.74 -6.30 -15.45
C GLU A 81 -17.58 -4.89 -16.05
N PRO A 82 -17.08 -3.91 -15.28
CA PRO A 82 -16.76 -2.61 -15.85
C PRO A 82 -15.77 -2.82 -17.00
N GLY A 83 -16.18 -2.44 -18.20
CA GLY A 83 -15.36 -2.55 -19.40
C GLY A 83 -14.05 -1.76 -19.24
N PRO A 84 -13.00 -2.10 -20.01
CA PRO A 84 -11.80 -1.30 -20.06
C PRO A 84 -12.12 0.07 -20.67
N GLY A 85 -12.35 1.05 -19.80
CA GLY A 85 -12.78 2.39 -20.16
C GLY A 85 -14.14 2.68 -19.52
N CYS A 86 -14.24 3.79 -18.79
CA CYS A 86 -15.52 4.29 -18.30
C CYS A 86 -16.34 4.87 -19.47
N GLU A 87 -16.42 4.16 -20.61
CA GLU A 87 -17.26 4.59 -21.71
C GLU A 87 -18.72 4.56 -21.24
N VAL A 88 -19.31 5.74 -21.15
CA VAL A 88 -20.77 5.86 -21.12
C VAL A 88 -21.25 5.28 -22.45
N PRO A 89 -22.18 4.30 -22.45
CA PRO A 89 -22.71 3.78 -23.70
C PRO A 89 -23.23 4.94 -24.55
N ASP A 90 -22.78 5.03 -25.80
CA ASP A 90 -23.18 6.08 -26.74
C ASP A 90 -24.72 6.12 -26.95
N ASP A 91 -25.42 5.05 -26.54
CA ASP A 91 -26.87 4.88 -26.61
C ASP A 91 -27.67 5.75 -25.62
N LEU A 92 -27.01 6.42 -24.65
CA LEU A 92 -27.66 7.27 -23.65
C LEU A 92 -27.58 8.79 -24.00
N GLY A 93 -27.24 9.12 -25.25
CA GLY A 93 -27.14 10.49 -25.76
C GLY A 93 -28.22 10.93 -26.76
N ASP A 94 -29.09 10.03 -27.20
CA ASP A 94 -29.98 10.25 -28.36
C ASP A 94 -31.49 10.42 -28.03
N HIS A 95 -31.82 10.94 -26.85
CA HIS A 95 -33.19 11.36 -26.51
C HIS A 95 -33.27 12.80 -25.98
#